data_AF-A0A060CR76-F1
#
_entry.id   AF-A0A060CR76-F1
#
_cell.length_a   1.000
_cell.length_b   1.000
_cell.length_c   1.000
_cell.angle_alpha   90.00
_cell.angle_beta   90.00
_cell.angle_gamma   90.00
#
_symmetry.space_group_name_H-M   'P 1'
#
loop_
_entity.id
_entity.type
_entity.pdbx_description
1 polymer ?
#
loop_
_entity_poly.entity_id
_entity_poly.type
_entity_poly.pdbx_seq_one_letter_code
_entity_poly.pdbx_strand_id
1 'polypeptide(L)'
;MQVFMDRLERHYGKRPIIYTSPDFYADNLRNAFQDYPFWLRSVAAHPGKIYPGRDWVFWQYSGSGLSHGVSGRIDLNAFNGDENDWWAWLARQNGSRMASN
;
A
#
# COMPACT_ATOMS: atom_id res chain seq x y z
N MET A 1 7.84 -9.80 11.29
CA MET A 1 6.84 -9.31 10.32
C MET A 1 6.17 -10.43 9.54
N GLN A 2 6.90 -11.41 8.97
CA GLN A 2 6.30 -12.53 8.20
C GLN A 2 5.18 -13.28 8.94
N VAL A 3 5.44 -13.73 10.18
CA VAL A 3 4.43 -14.44 11.00
C VAL A 3 3.13 -13.65 11.16
N PHE A 4 3.21 -12.32 11.26
CA PHE A 4 2.02 -11.48 11.38
C PHE A 4 1.26 -11.41 10.04
N MET A 5 1.98 -11.25 8.93
CA MET A 5 1.38 -11.22 7.59
C MET A 5 0.68 -12.54 7.25
N ASP A 6 1.31 -13.68 7.55
CA ASP A 6 0.72 -15.00 7.31
C ASP A 6 -0.57 -15.20 8.12
N ARG A 7 -0.61 -14.69 9.36
CA ARG A 7 -1.82 -14.74 10.21
C ARG A 7 -2.94 -13.87 9.66
N LEU A 8 -2.62 -12.65 9.20
CA LEU A 8 -3.60 -11.77 8.57
C LEU A 8 -4.15 -12.40 7.28
N GLU A 9 -3.27 -12.92 6.41
CA GLU A 9 -3.69 -13.54 5.14
C GLU A 9 -4.57 -14.77 5.40
N ARG A 10 -4.22 -15.60 6.37
CA ARG A 10 -5.06 -16.75 6.78
C ARG A 10 -6.41 -16.33 7.34
N HIS A 11 -6.45 -15.30 8.18
CA HIS A 11 -7.69 -14.90 8.85
C HIS A 11 -8.65 -14.16 7.90
N TYR A 12 -8.13 -13.23 7.09
CA TYR A 12 -8.94 -12.39 6.22
C TYR A 12 -9.07 -12.95 4.79
N GLY A 13 -8.25 -13.94 4.41
CA GLY A 13 -8.23 -14.51 3.06
C GLY A 13 -7.73 -13.51 2.00
N LYS A 14 -6.95 -12.50 2.43
CA LYS A 14 -6.44 -11.41 1.58
C LYS A 14 -4.98 -11.16 1.91
N ARG A 15 -4.15 -10.98 0.89
CA ARG A 15 -2.76 -10.55 1.10
C ARG A 15 -2.72 -9.14 1.70
N PRO A 16 -2.07 -8.92 2.85
CA PRO A 16 -1.95 -7.61 3.47
C PRO A 16 -1.23 -6.58 2.58
N ILE A 17 -1.63 -5.33 2.68
CA ILE A 17 -0.88 -4.18 2.14
C ILE A 17 0.06 -3.65 3.22
N ILE A 18 1.33 -3.46 2.88
CA ILE A 18 2.34 -2.97 3.80
C ILE A 18 2.45 -1.46 3.69
N TYR A 19 2.05 -0.75 4.75
CA TYR A 19 2.33 0.67 4.88
C TYR A 19 3.72 0.91 5.49
N THR A 20 4.50 1.87 4.97
CA THR A 20 5.82 2.19 5.53
C THR A 20 6.30 3.62 5.22
N SER A 21 7.22 4.11 6.07
CA SER A 21 7.96 5.36 5.88
C SER A 21 9.30 5.11 5.16
N PRO A 22 9.98 6.16 4.66
CA PRO A 22 11.24 6.00 3.92
C PRO A 22 12.33 5.32 4.76
N ASP A 23 12.55 5.80 5.98
CA ASP A 23 13.62 5.30 6.85
C ASP A 23 13.39 3.83 7.24
N PHE A 24 12.17 3.50 7.67
CA PHE A 24 11.86 2.12 8.05
C PHE A 24 12.00 1.15 6.86
N TYR A 25 11.58 1.57 5.67
CA TYR A 25 11.76 0.77 4.45
C TYR A 25 13.24 0.55 4.14
N ALA A 26 14.04 1.61 4.19
CA ALA A 26 15.47 1.55 3.90
C ALA A 26 16.18 0.56 4.83
N ASP A 27 15.84 0.59 6.12
CA ASP A 27 16.48 -0.21 7.15
C ASP A 27 16.00 -1.67 7.18
N ASN A 28 14.73 -1.92 6.82
CA ASN A 28 14.10 -3.23 7.11
C ASN A 28 13.47 -3.92 5.91
N LEU A 29 13.04 -3.19 4.88
CA LEU A 29 12.12 -3.72 3.85
C LEU A 29 12.66 -3.68 2.42
N ARG A 30 13.81 -3.03 2.17
CA ARG A 30 14.36 -2.81 0.82
C ARG A 30 14.33 -4.05 -0.07
N ASN A 31 14.68 -5.21 0.49
CA ASN A 31 14.72 -6.49 -0.23
C ASN A 31 13.69 -7.52 0.28
N ALA A 32 12.86 -7.15 1.26
CA ALA A 32 11.86 -8.03 1.84
C ALA A 32 10.48 -7.84 1.19
N PHE A 33 9.61 -8.83 1.36
CA PHE A 33 8.19 -8.77 0.98
C PHE A 33 7.95 -8.31 -0.48
N GLN A 34 8.75 -8.81 -1.42
CA GLN A 34 8.65 -8.42 -2.84
C GLN A 34 7.27 -8.74 -3.43
N ASP A 35 6.63 -9.81 -2.97
CA ASP A 35 5.32 -10.25 -3.46
C ASP A 35 4.14 -9.61 -2.70
N TYR A 36 4.39 -8.57 -1.89
CA TYR A 36 3.36 -7.86 -1.14
C TYR A 36 3.10 -6.48 -1.74
N PRO A 37 1.83 -6.04 -1.83
CA PRO A 37 1.52 -4.68 -2.23
C PRO A 37 1.97 -3.68 -1.15
N PHE A 38 2.52 -2.54 -1.58
CA PHE A 38 2.94 -1.47 -0.67
C PHE A 38 2.04 -0.23 -0.74
N TRP A 39 1.85 0.38 0.42
CA TRP A 39 1.34 1.74 0.59
C TRP A 39 2.48 2.62 1.12
N LEU A 40 3.08 3.40 0.23
CA LEU A 40 4.31 4.13 0.54
C LEU A 40 4.00 5.55 1.02
N ARG A 41 4.58 5.95 2.15
CA ARG A 41 4.56 7.35 2.57
C ARG A 41 5.71 8.11 1.96
N SER A 42 5.41 9.14 1.17
CA SER A 42 6.42 10.06 0.67
C SER A 42 5.82 11.45 0.47
N VAL A 43 6.01 12.33 1.43
CA VAL A 43 5.42 13.68 1.40
C VAL A 43 6.31 14.72 0.72
N ALA A 44 7.59 14.41 0.52
CA ALA A 44 8.58 15.32 -0.04
C ALA A 44 8.87 15.09 -1.54
N ALA A 45 8.57 13.90 -2.07
CA ALA A 45 8.85 13.53 -3.46
C ALA A 45 7.95 12.37 -3.92
N HIS A 46 7.94 12.10 -5.23
CA HIS A 46 7.23 10.93 -5.78
C HIS A 46 7.84 9.61 -5.26
N PRO A 47 7.03 8.56 -4.96
CA PRO A 47 7.53 7.30 -4.42
C PRO A 47 8.63 6.64 -5.26
N GLY A 48 8.56 6.73 -6.59
CA GLY A 48 9.59 6.18 -7.48
C GLY A 48 10.99 6.77 -7.27
N LYS A 49 11.12 7.96 -6.66
CA LYS A 49 12.42 8.55 -6.28
C LYS A 49 12.91 8.05 -4.93
N ILE A 50 12.00 7.88 -3.98
CA ILE A 50 12.33 7.49 -2.59
C ILE A 50 12.50 5.97 -2.46
N TYR A 51 11.78 5.21 -3.28
CA TYR A 51 11.72 3.75 -3.26
C TYR A 51 12.03 3.19 -4.66
N PRO A 52 13.25 3.38 -5.18
CA PRO A 52 13.59 2.97 -6.55
C PRO A 52 13.39 1.46 -6.73
N GLY A 53 12.68 1.08 -7.80
CA GLY A 53 12.41 -0.32 -8.14
C GLY A 53 11.38 -1.02 -7.25
N ARG A 54 10.66 -0.28 -6.37
CA ARG A 54 9.60 -0.85 -5.54
C ARG A 54 8.24 -0.61 -6.17
N ASP A 55 7.50 -1.70 -6.40
CA ASP A 55 6.09 -1.63 -6.75
C ASP A 55 5.23 -1.19 -5.57
N TRP A 56 4.23 -0.34 -5.84
CA TRP A 56 3.30 0.18 -4.84
C TRP A 56 1.92 0.41 -5.44
N VAL A 57 0.90 0.31 -4.59
CA VAL A 57 -0.53 0.46 -4.95
C VAL A 57 -1.13 1.74 -4.40
N PHE A 58 -0.61 2.24 -3.27
CA PHE A 58 -1.04 3.49 -2.67
C PHE A 58 0.15 4.36 -2.31
N TRP A 59 -0.04 5.66 -2.43
CA TRP A 59 0.93 6.67 -2.04
C TRP A 59 0.28 7.64 -1.05
N GLN A 60 0.81 7.72 0.17
CA GLN A 60 0.51 8.82 1.07
C GLN A 60 1.40 10.01 0.70
N TYR A 61 0.80 11.02 0.06
CA TYR A 61 1.51 12.19 -0.46
C TYR A 61 1.43 13.41 0.46
N SER A 62 0.55 13.37 1.46
CA SER A 62 0.45 14.42 2.49
C SER A 62 0.09 13.80 3.82
N GLY A 63 0.71 14.28 4.90
CA GLY A 63 0.28 14.03 6.29
C GLY A 63 -0.44 15.24 6.90
N SER A 64 -0.87 16.16 6.04
CA SER A 64 -1.34 17.49 6.44
C SER A 64 -2.34 18.10 5.48
N GLY A 65 -3.05 17.24 4.75
CA GLY A 65 -4.11 17.68 3.86
C GLY A 65 -5.23 18.38 4.60
N LEU A 66 -5.90 19.26 3.87
CA LEU A 66 -7.19 19.81 4.23
C LEU A 66 -8.16 19.33 3.17
N SER A 67 -9.25 18.69 3.58
CA SER A 67 -10.30 18.24 2.66
C SER A 67 -11.64 18.80 3.10
N HIS A 68 -12.46 19.17 2.13
CA HIS A 68 -13.81 19.63 2.39
C HIS A 68 -14.59 18.56 3.15
N GLY A 69 -15.22 18.92 4.26
CA GLY A 69 -15.99 18.01 5.11
C GLY A 69 -15.24 17.37 6.26
N VAL A 70 -13.94 17.65 6.46
CA VAL A 70 -13.18 17.17 7.63
C VAL A 70 -12.55 18.34 8.37
N SER A 71 -12.76 18.40 9.69
CA SER A 71 -12.08 19.35 10.58
C SER A 71 -10.73 18.77 11.01
N GLY A 72 -9.64 19.45 10.68
CA GLY A 72 -8.27 19.05 11.06
C GLY A 72 -7.40 18.63 9.89
N ARG A 73 -6.12 18.34 10.20
CA ARG A 73 -5.13 17.86 9.23
C ARG A 73 -5.32 16.36 9.03
N ILE A 74 -5.37 15.92 7.78
CA ILE A 74 -5.55 14.51 7.42
C ILE A 74 -4.47 14.00 6.48
N ASP A 75 -4.31 12.69 6.44
CA ASP A 75 -3.48 12.03 5.45
C ASP A 75 -4.20 12.02 4.10
N LEU A 76 -3.51 12.42 3.03
CA LEU A 76 -4.02 12.32 1.67
C LEU A 76 -3.26 11.26 0.90
N ASN A 77 -4.02 10.46 0.16
CA ASN A 77 -3.52 9.28 -0.51
C ASN A 77 -3.99 9.23 -1.97
N ALA A 78 -3.17 8.63 -2.83
CA ALA A 78 -3.50 8.35 -4.21
C ALA A 78 -3.33 6.85 -4.49
N PHE A 79 -4.22 6.29 -5.31
CA PHE A 79 -4.04 4.97 -5.90
C PHE A 79 -3.10 5.06 -7.11
N ASN A 80 -2.29 4.03 -7.33
CA ASN A 80 -1.39 3.94 -8.48
C ASN A 80 -2.12 3.41 -9.72
N GLY A 81 -2.87 4.28 -10.39
CA GLY A 81 -3.63 3.94 -11.59
C GLY A 81 -4.85 4.83 -11.76
N ASP A 82 -5.60 4.58 -12.82
CA ASP A 82 -6.90 5.22 -13.04
C ASP A 82 -8.06 4.42 -12.42
N GLU A 83 -9.29 4.82 -12.74
CA GLU A 83 -10.50 4.13 -12.25
C GLU A 83 -10.64 2.71 -12.80
N ASN A 84 -10.25 2.44 -14.04
CA ASN A 84 -10.31 1.09 -14.60
C ASN A 84 -9.27 0.19 -13.91
N ASP A 85 -8.07 0.71 -13.66
CA ASP A 85 -7.03 0.02 -12.92
C ASP A 85 -7.49 -0.32 -11.49
N TRP A 86 -8.22 0.59 -10.85
CA TRP A 86 -8.80 0.39 -9.52
C TRP A 86 -9.78 -0.80 -9.52
N TRP A 87 -10.74 -0.80 -10.44
CA TRP A 87 -11.73 -1.89 -10.54
C TRP A 87 -11.06 -3.22 -10.88
N ALA A 88 -10.09 -3.22 -11.79
CA ALA A 88 -9.31 -4.41 -12.14
C ALA A 88 -8.48 -4.93 -10.96
N TRP A 89 -7.91 -4.03 -10.15
CA TRP A 89 -7.20 -4.41 -8.92
C TRP A 89 -8.14 -5.02 -7.88
N LEU A 90 -9.28 -4.38 -7.60
CA LEU A 90 -10.29 -4.90 -6.67
C LEU A 90 -10.83 -6.28 -7.08
N ALA A 91 -11.10 -6.49 -8.38
CA ALA A 91 -11.55 -7.77 -8.90
C ALA A 91 -10.52 -8.87 -8.65
N ARG A 92 -9.24 -8.62 -8.89
CA ARG A 92 -8.13 -9.56 -8.59
C ARG A 92 -8.03 -9.88 -7.11
N GLN A 93 -8.18 -8.87 -6.24
CA GLN A 93 -8.18 -9.08 -4.80
C GLN A 93 -9.37 -9.94 -4.34
N ASN A 94 -10.49 -9.93 -5.06
CA ASN A 94 -11.69 -10.70 -4.72
C ASN A 94 -11.75 -12.09 -5.36
N GLY A 95 -11.19 -12.28 -6.55
CA GLY A 95 -11.14 -13.56 -7.27
C GLY A 95 -10.23 -14.61 -6.62
N SER A 96 -9.18 -14.19 -5.91
CA SER A 96 -8.30 -15.08 -5.13
C SER A 96 -9.02 -15.88 -4.04
N ARG A 97 -10.23 -15.46 -3.63
CA ARG A 97 -11.10 -16.20 -2.70
C ARG A 97 -11.70 -17.48 -3.31
N MET A 98 -11.79 -17.61 -4.65
CA MET A 98 -12.43 -18.76 -5.30
C MET A 98 -11.48 -19.88 -5.71
N ALA A 99 -10.16 -19.65 -5.72
CA ALA A 99 -9.16 -20.64 -6.12
C ALA A 99 -8.60 -21.49 -4.96
N SER A 100 -9.17 -21.33 -3.75
CA SER A 100 -8.63 -21.91 -2.50
C SER A 100 -9.61 -22.89 -1.82
N ASN A 101 -10.33 -23.71 -2.59
CA ASN A 101 -11.17 -24.81 -2.10
C ASN A 101 -10.76 -26.14 -2.74
#